data_AF-A0A7Y5SK86-F1
#
_entry.id   AF-A0A7Y5SK86-F1
#
_cell.length_a   1.000
_cell.length_b   1.000
_cell.length_c   1.000
_cell.angle_alpha   90.00
_cell.angle_beta   90.00
_cell.angle_gamma   90.00
#
_symmetry.space_group_name_H-M   'P 1'
#
loop_
_entity.id
_entity.type
_entity.pdbx_description
1 polymer ?
#
loop_
_entity_poly.entity_id
_entity_poly.type
_entity_poly.pdbx_seq_one_letter_code
_entity_poly.pdbx_strand_id
1 'polypeptide(L)'
;MATFFVGWPWLWAAPWTRLHHFLASGTQRQTIHVFYWGQVWADRDVPWHYPVVMFLVTIPLGLLLLGCLGIWSKRRSLRCDSLCAGSAGTLVFVLVTFMLPGAPVYDGVRLFLMTFPLWAVFVGIGAKWLVGASVPVWQRRHLGLRMAVVALLVAAQGFGLLAYHPCYLSYYNLLVGGLPGAERLGFEMCYWGDALVEPILAEAMRHSGGKPVLMMPSLAPFHGPGVRMSSPALADHRVDLMDGTARSTADGVGPRCLLVYRRRADLPPSSGSDQEGRVLAEYRKQGVWLSRVVELPEPPTSTRHR
;
A
#
# COMPACT_ATOMS: atom_id res chain seq x y z
N MET A 1 24.99 -18.16 9.39
CA MET A 1 25.44 -17.60 10.69
C MET A 1 26.54 -16.56 10.50
N ALA A 2 27.70 -16.88 9.91
CA ALA A 2 28.76 -15.90 9.63
C ALA A 2 28.29 -14.70 8.77
N THR A 3 27.54 -14.96 7.69
CA THR A 3 26.99 -13.91 6.81
C THR A 3 26.02 -12.96 7.52
N PHE A 4 25.23 -13.48 8.47
CA PHE A 4 24.29 -12.67 9.25
C PHE A 4 25.03 -11.71 10.20
N PHE A 5 26.08 -12.21 10.86
CA PHE A 5 26.88 -11.40 11.77
C PHE A 5 27.73 -10.36 11.01
N VAL A 6 28.43 -10.76 9.95
CA VAL A 6 29.23 -9.85 9.11
C VAL A 6 28.34 -8.85 8.36
N GLY A 7 27.14 -9.25 7.96
CA GLY A 7 26.21 -8.36 7.26
C GLY A 7 25.54 -7.30 8.14
N TRP A 8 25.72 -7.34 9.47
CA TRP A 8 24.99 -6.48 10.38
C TRP A 8 25.91 -5.75 11.39
N PRO A 9 26.52 -4.61 11.00
CA PRO A 9 27.46 -3.87 11.85
C PRO A 9 26.89 -3.43 13.20
N TRP A 10 25.58 -3.25 13.29
CA TRP A 10 24.91 -2.99 14.55
C TRP A 10 25.15 -4.12 15.56
N LEU A 11 25.28 -5.39 15.17
CA LEU A 11 25.59 -6.44 16.14
C LEU A 11 27.03 -6.34 16.69
N TRP A 12 27.99 -5.76 15.98
CA TRP A 12 29.42 -5.90 16.33
C TRP A 12 29.82 -5.26 17.66
N ALA A 13 29.24 -4.10 17.98
CA ALA A 13 29.61 -3.36 19.19
C ALA A 13 29.15 -4.05 20.49
N ALA A 14 28.09 -4.87 20.43
CA ALA A 14 27.59 -5.65 21.56
C ALA A 14 26.79 -6.87 21.07
N PRO A 15 27.46 -7.91 20.54
CA PRO A 15 26.81 -9.00 19.80
C PRO A 15 25.69 -9.68 20.59
N TRP A 16 25.98 -10.03 21.84
CA TRP A 16 25.05 -10.78 22.67
C TRP A 16 23.87 -9.92 23.13
N THR A 17 24.15 -8.71 23.64
CA THR A 17 23.11 -7.79 24.13
C THR A 17 22.16 -7.36 23.01
N ARG A 18 22.70 -7.03 21.84
CA ARG A 18 21.92 -6.58 20.68
C ARG A 18 21.15 -7.72 20.02
N LEU A 19 21.70 -8.94 20.01
CA LEU A 19 20.98 -10.13 19.58
C LEU A 19 19.80 -10.44 20.52
N HIS A 20 20.03 -10.43 21.83
CA HIS A 20 18.96 -10.62 22.81
C HIS A 20 17.88 -9.54 22.67
N HIS A 21 18.29 -8.27 22.52
CA HIS A 21 17.37 -7.17 22.29
C HIS A 21 16.52 -7.38 21.03
N PHE A 22 17.13 -7.81 19.92
CA PHE A 22 16.42 -8.11 18.67
C PHE A 22 15.39 -9.24 18.85
N LEU A 23 15.76 -10.33 19.53
CA LEU A 23 14.86 -11.45 19.80
C LEU A 23 13.72 -11.05 20.75
N ALA A 24 14.01 -10.26 21.77
CA ALA A 24 13.01 -9.80 22.75
C ALA A 24 12.04 -8.76 22.15
N SER A 25 12.54 -7.79 21.38
CA SER A 25 11.73 -6.74 20.76
C SER A 25 10.82 -7.24 19.62
N GLY A 26 11.04 -8.46 19.12
CA GLY A 26 10.11 -9.13 18.21
C GLY A 26 8.75 -9.46 18.83
N THR A 27 8.66 -9.55 20.16
CA THR A 27 7.45 -10.04 20.86
C THR A 27 6.49 -8.94 21.33
N GLN A 28 6.97 -7.70 21.51
CA GLN A 28 6.19 -6.56 22.01
C GLN A 28 5.94 -5.51 20.92
N ARG A 29 5.20 -5.89 19.87
CA ARG A 29 4.81 -4.94 18.81
C ARG A 29 3.43 -4.37 19.06
N GLN A 30 3.28 -3.09 18.74
CA GLN A 30 1.96 -2.46 18.63
C GLN A 30 1.17 -3.14 17.53
N THR A 31 -0.10 -3.42 17.81
CA THR A 31 -1.05 -3.94 16.83
C THR A 31 -1.25 -2.91 15.73
N ILE A 32 -0.99 -3.30 14.49
CA ILE A 32 -1.27 -2.49 13.31
C ILE A 32 -2.61 -2.92 12.77
N HIS A 33 -3.47 -1.96 12.42
CA HIS A 33 -4.79 -2.25 11.89
C HIS A 33 -4.76 -2.40 10.37
N VAL A 34 -5.73 -3.16 9.85
CA VAL A 34 -5.92 -3.39 8.42
C VAL A 34 -7.38 -3.18 8.07
N PHE A 35 -7.66 -2.30 7.11
CA PHE A 35 -9.00 -2.18 6.55
C PHE A 35 -9.16 -3.15 5.38
N TYR A 36 -10.05 -4.12 5.56
CA TYR A 36 -10.31 -5.13 4.55
C TYR A 36 -11.76 -5.60 4.60
N TRP A 37 -12.36 -5.71 3.42
CA TRP A 37 -13.77 -6.11 3.24
C TRP A 37 -14.75 -5.22 4.00
N GLY A 38 -14.46 -3.92 4.09
CA GLY A 38 -15.33 -2.96 4.77
C GLY A 38 -15.19 -2.92 6.29
N GLN A 39 -14.27 -3.70 6.87
CA GLN A 39 -14.06 -3.82 8.32
C GLN A 39 -12.61 -3.52 8.69
N VAL A 40 -12.39 -3.02 9.90
CA VAL A 40 -11.06 -2.83 10.48
C VAL A 40 -10.70 -4.07 11.30
N TRP A 41 -9.56 -4.67 10.98
CA TRP A 41 -9.03 -5.87 11.62
C TRP A 41 -7.74 -5.55 12.36
N ALA A 42 -7.51 -6.19 13.50
CA ALA A 42 -6.16 -6.27 14.07
C ALA A 42 -5.27 -7.16 13.20
N ASP A 43 -3.97 -6.88 13.13
CA ASP A 43 -3.00 -7.59 12.29
C ASP A 43 -3.02 -9.12 12.40
N ARG A 44 -3.38 -9.68 13.56
CA ARG A 44 -3.44 -11.13 13.79
C ARG A 44 -4.80 -11.77 13.52
N ASP A 45 -5.84 -10.95 13.35
CA ASP A 45 -7.22 -11.37 13.17
C ASP A 45 -7.71 -11.22 11.72
N VAL A 46 -6.82 -10.75 10.82
CA VAL A 46 -7.14 -10.57 9.40
C VAL A 46 -7.59 -11.91 8.77
N PRO A 47 -8.63 -11.91 7.91
CA PRO A 47 -9.11 -13.13 7.28
C PRO A 47 -8.01 -13.89 6.53
N TRP A 48 -8.00 -15.21 6.68
CA TRP A 48 -6.97 -16.10 6.11
C TRP A 48 -6.74 -15.92 4.61
N HIS A 49 -7.77 -15.54 3.85
CA HIS A 49 -7.66 -15.36 2.39
C HIS A 49 -7.04 -14.01 1.98
N TYR A 50 -6.80 -13.08 2.91
CA TYR A 50 -6.27 -11.74 2.63
C TYR A 50 -4.97 -11.76 1.80
N PRO A 51 -3.93 -12.57 2.13
CA PRO A 51 -2.69 -12.55 1.36
C PRO A 51 -2.89 -12.97 -0.10
N VAL A 52 -3.73 -13.98 -0.32
CA VAL A 52 -4.04 -14.49 -1.66
C VAL A 52 -4.86 -13.47 -2.45
N VAL A 53 -5.88 -12.88 -1.82
CA VAL A 53 -6.71 -11.85 -2.47
C VAL A 53 -5.84 -10.65 -2.85
N MET A 54 -5.07 -10.12 -1.90
CA MET A 54 -4.16 -8.99 -2.17
C MET A 54 -3.17 -9.31 -3.27
N PHE A 55 -2.51 -10.47 -3.24
CA PHE A 55 -1.62 -10.93 -4.32
C PHE A 55 -2.31 -10.90 -5.70
N LEU A 56 -3.52 -11.44 -5.78
CA LEU A 56 -4.27 -11.51 -7.04
C LEU A 56 -4.72 -10.14 -7.54
N VAL A 57 -5.11 -9.21 -6.66
CA VAL A 57 -5.69 -7.92 -7.06
C VAL A 57 -4.65 -6.81 -7.23
N THR A 58 -3.41 -7.01 -6.80
CA THR A 58 -2.32 -6.02 -6.97
C THR A 58 -1.36 -6.36 -8.10
N ILE A 59 -1.36 -7.60 -8.62
CA ILE A 59 -0.56 -7.95 -9.80
C ILE A 59 -1.27 -7.46 -11.05
N PRO A 60 -0.61 -6.70 -11.93
CA PRO A 60 -1.27 -6.22 -13.13
C PRO A 60 -1.79 -7.37 -14.02
N LEU A 61 -3.02 -7.24 -14.52
CA LEU A 61 -3.82 -8.37 -15.05
C LEU A 61 -3.10 -9.15 -16.17
N GLY A 62 -2.39 -8.47 -17.07
CA GLY A 62 -1.63 -9.15 -18.14
C GLY A 62 -0.52 -10.06 -17.60
N LEU A 63 0.21 -9.63 -16.57
CA LEU A 63 1.22 -10.47 -15.91
C LEU A 63 0.57 -11.61 -15.13
N LEU A 64 -0.59 -11.38 -14.52
CA LEU A 64 -1.33 -12.44 -13.87
C LEU A 64 -1.76 -13.52 -14.88
N LEU A 65 -2.31 -13.13 -16.04
CA LEU A 65 -2.69 -14.06 -17.10
C LEU A 65 -1.49 -14.84 -17.63
N LEU A 66 -0.37 -14.17 -17.91
CA LEU A 66 0.86 -14.84 -18.35
C LEU A 66 1.41 -15.81 -17.30
N GLY A 67 1.39 -15.46 -16.01
CA GLY A 67 1.81 -16.36 -14.94
C GLY A 67 0.93 -17.61 -14.85
N CYS A 68 -0.40 -17.45 -14.96
CA CYS A 68 -1.33 -18.57 -15.02
C CYS A 68 -1.06 -19.48 -16.23
N LEU A 69 -0.79 -18.91 -17.41
CA LEU A 69 -0.39 -19.66 -18.60
C LEU A 69 0.94 -20.41 -18.36
N GLY A 70 1.89 -19.81 -17.65
CA GLY A 70 3.15 -20.44 -17.28
C GLY A 70 2.94 -21.68 -16.42
N ILE A 71 2.17 -21.57 -15.34
CA ILE A 71 1.81 -22.71 -14.49
C ILE A 71 1.09 -23.79 -15.31
N TRP A 72 0.09 -23.39 -16.10
CA TRP A 72 -0.68 -24.31 -16.93
C TRP A 72 0.20 -25.08 -17.92
N SER A 73 1.15 -24.40 -18.57
CA SER A 73 2.08 -25.01 -19.53
C SER A 73 2.96 -26.08 -18.88
N LYS A 74 3.35 -25.87 -17.62
CA LYS A 74 4.21 -26.77 -16.85
C LYS A 74 3.44 -27.78 -16.01
N ARG A 75 2.11 -27.80 -16.01
CA ARG A 75 1.29 -28.66 -15.12
C ARG A 75 1.68 -30.15 -15.06
N ARG A 76 2.18 -30.71 -16.17
CA ARG A 76 2.60 -32.12 -16.26
C ARG A 76 4.05 -32.36 -15.86
N SER A 77 4.88 -31.32 -15.85
CA SER A 77 6.32 -31.39 -15.57
C SER A 77 6.75 -30.53 -14.39
N LEU A 78 5.80 -29.86 -13.71
CA LEU A 78 6.08 -28.86 -12.68
C LEU A 78 6.92 -29.46 -11.55
N ARG A 79 6.63 -30.71 -11.17
CA ARG A 79 7.34 -31.45 -10.12
C ARG A 79 8.71 -31.97 -10.55
N CYS A 80 8.96 -32.10 -11.85
CA CYS A 80 10.22 -32.62 -12.39
C CYS A 80 11.23 -31.51 -12.67
N ASP A 81 10.75 -30.29 -12.89
CA ASP A 81 11.56 -29.10 -13.14
C ASP A 81 11.87 -28.42 -11.79
N SER A 82 13.11 -28.56 -11.31
CA SER A 82 13.51 -28.11 -9.97
C SER A 82 13.28 -26.61 -9.73
N LEU A 83 13.50 -25.78 -10.76
CA LEU A 83 13.25 -24.34 -10.68
C LEU A 83 11.76 -24.04 -10.57
N CYS A 84 10.93 -24.68 -11.41
CA CYS A 84 9.47 -24.48 -11.36
C CYS A 84 8.88 -25.01 -10.05
N ALA A 85 9.29 -26.19 -9.61
CA ALA A 85 8.86 -26.79 -8.34
C ALA A 85 9.27 -25.92 -7.16
N GLY A 86 10.53 -25.47 -7.12
CA GLY A 86 11.05 -24.61 -6.05
C GLY A 86 10.38 -23.24 -6.01
N SER A 87 10.13 -22.64 -7.18
CA SER A 87 9.46 -21.34 -7.28
C SER A 87 7.99 -21.43 -6.85
N ALA A 88 7.26 -22.44 -7.33
CA ALA A 88 5.87 -22.68 -6.93
C ALA A 88 5.77 -23.04 -5.45
N GLY A 89 6.63 -23.94 -4.97
CA GLY A 89 6.67 -24.37 -3.57
C GLY A 89 6.96 -23.21 -2.63
N THR A 90 7.95 -22.37 -2.94
CA THR A 90 8.27 -21.18 -2.14
C THR A 90 7.14 -20.16 -2.17
N LEU A 91 6.53 -19.92 -3.34
CA LEU A 91 5.40 -18.99 -3.46
C LEU A 91 4.22 -19.44 -2.60
N VAL A 92 3.85 -20.73 -2.69
CA VAL A 92 2.78 -21.32 -1.88
C VAL A 92 3.15 -21.28 -0.40
N PHE A 93 4.38 -21.66 -0.04
CA PHE A 93 4.86 -21.61 1.35
C PHE A 93 4.73 -20.22 1.96
N VAL A 94 5.16 -19.18 1.24
CA VAL A 94 5.05 -17.79 1.71
C VAL A 94 3.60 -17.38 1.89
N LEU A 95 2.74 -17.61 0.89
CA LEU A 95 1.33 -17.24 0.99
C LEU A 95 0.65 -17.99 2.15
N VAL A 96 0.82 -19.31 2.23
CA VAL A 96 0.25 -20.14 3.29
C VAL A 96 0.72 -19.69 4.66
N THR A 97 1.98 -19.33 4.83
CA THR A 97 2.52 -18.82 6.10
C THR A 97 1.73 -17.61 6.61
N PHE A 98 1.37 -16.68 5.73
CA PHE A 98 0.55 -15.51 6.08
C PHE A 98 -0.96 -15.79 6.11
N MET A 99 -1.41 -16.96 5.65
CA MET A 99 -2.79 -17.41 5.80
C MET A 99 -3.03 -18.12 7.16
N LEU A 100 -1.96 -18.49 7.88
CA LEU A 100 -2.08 -19.17 9.17
C LEU A 100 -2.65 -18.24 10.25
N PRO A 101 -3.53 -18.75 11.12
CA PRO A 101 -4.13 -17.96 12.19
C PRO A 101 -3.04 -17.43 13.14
N GLY A 102 -3.16 -16.16 13.54
CA GLY A 102 -2.21 -15.51 14.43
C GLY A 102 -0.94 -14.99 13.76
N ALA A 103 -0.73 -15.25 12.46
CA ALA A 103 0.33 -14.59 11.71
C ALA A 103 -0.01 -13.09 11.59
N PRO A 104 0.90 -12.17 11.96
CA PRO A 104 0.64 -10.74 11.81
C PRO A 104 0.69 -10.35 10.33
N VAL A 105 -0.45 -9.94 9.80
CA VAL A 105 -0.61 -9.49 8.41
C VAL A 105 -1.07 -8.05 8.41
N TYR A 106 -0.30 -7.17 7.77
CA TYR A 106 -0.60 -5.75 7.68
C TYR A 106 0.07 -5.11 6.46
N ASP A 107 -0.36 -3.90 6.11
CA ASP A 107 0.22 -3.09 5.04
C ASP A 107 0.27 -3.76 3.66
N GLY A 108 -0.88 -4.34 3.26
CA GLY A 108 -1.05 -4.88 1.91
C GLY A 108 -0.10 -6.04 1.62
N VAL A 109 0.57 -5.96 0.48
CA VAL A 109 1.47 -7.01 -0.05
C VAL A 109 2.90 -6.95 0.46
N ARG A 110 3.24 -5.94 1.27
CA ARG A 110 4.63 -5.66 1.67
C ARG A 110 5.29 -6.85 2.38
N LEU A 111 4.54 -7.57 3.21
CA LEU A 111 5.05 -8.70 4.00
C LEU A 111 5.37 -9.94 3.14
N PHE A 112 4.72 -10.06 1.98
CA PHE A 112 4.90 -11.18 1.05
C PHE A 112 5.38 -10.71 -0.33
N LEU A 113 6.11 -9.60 -0.38
CA LEU A 113 6.67 -9.02 -1.62
C LEU A 113 7.58 -10.02 -2.38
N MET A 114 8.21 -10.93 -1.65
CA MET A 114 9.00 -12.05 -2.19
C MET A 114 8.22 -13.00 -3.10
N THR A 115 6.89 -12.99 -3.09
CA THR A 115 6.05 -13.77 -4.01
C THR A 115 6.08 -13.24 -5.45
N PHE A 116 6.36 -11.94 -5.65
CA PHE A 116 6.33 -11.27 -6.95
C PHE A 116 7.45 -11.74 -7.91
N PRO A 117 8.73 -11.79 -7.49
CA PRO A 117 9.79 -12.35 -8.36
C PRO A 117 9.57 -13.84 -8.64
N LEU A 118 9.00 -14.60 -7.70
CA LEU A 118 8.64 -16.00 -7.93
C LEU A 118 7.53 -16.13 -8.98
N TRP A 119 6.53 -15.24 -8.95
CA TRP A 119 5.50 -15.16 -9.98
C TRP A 119 6.08 -14.78 -11.35
N ALA A 120 7.05 -13.85 -11.40
CA ALA A 120 7.69 -13.40 -12.63
C ALA A 120 8.36 -14.55 -13.41
N VAL A 121 8.86 -15.58 -12.73
CA VAL A 121 9.34 -16.82 -13.38
C VAL A 121 8.24 -17.45 -14.23
N PHE A 122 7.04 -17.60 -13.66
CA PHE A 122 5.88 -18.14 -14.38
C PHE A 122 5.39 -17.22 -15.48
N VAL A 123 5.46 -15.89 -15.30
CA VAL A 123 5.17 -14.92 -16.36
C VAL A 123 6.07 -15.16 -17.58
N GLY A 124 7.38 -15.31 -17.37
CA GLY A 124 8.34 -15.59 -18.44
C GLY A 124 8.08 -16.93 -19.15
N ILE A 125 7.76 -17.97 -18.37
CA ILE A 125 7.39 -19.30 -18.92
C ILE A 125 6.10 -19.19 -19.75
N GLY A 126 5.09 -18.49 -19.26
CA GLY A 126 3.82 -18.30 -19.96
C GLY A 126 3.96 -17.46 -21.23
N ALA A 127 4.79 -16.41 -21.19
CA ALA A 127 5.15 -15.62 -22.37
C ALA A 127 5.84 -16.49 -23.42
N LYS A 128 6.83 -17.31 -23.02
CA LYS A 128 7.50 -18.28 -23.90
C LYS A 128 6.51 -19.30 -24.48
N TRP A 129 5.58 -19.80 -23.67
CA TRP A 129 4.57 -20.76 -24.11
C TRP A 129 3.59 -20.14 -25.14
N LEU A 130 3.17 -18.90 -24.90
CA LEU A 130 2.27 -18.15 -25.79
C LEU A 130 2.93 -17.84 -27.14
N VAL A 131 4.23 -17.53 -27.16
CA VAL A 131 5.01 -17.34 -28.40
C VAL A 131 5.31 -18.69 -29.07
N GLY A 132 5.75 -19.67 -28.29
CA GLY A 132 6.30 -20.96 -28.71
C GLY A 132 5.30 -21.94 -29.33
N ALA A 133 4.06 -21.51 -29.58
CA ALA A 133 3.14 -22.22 -30.45
C ALA A 133 2.64 -23.56 -29.89
N SER A 134 2.46 -23.70 -28.57
CA SER A 134 1.90 -24.93 -27.98
C SER A 134 0.38 -25.10 -28.20
N VAL A 135 -0.27 -24.17 -28.92
CA VAL A 135 -1.69 -24.17 -29.23
C VAL A 135 -1.86 -24.25 -30.77
N PRO A 136 -2.46 -25.32 -31.33
CA PRO A 136 -2.52 -25.54 -32.79
C PRO A 136 -3.17 -24.41 -33.59
N VAL A 137 -4.21 -23.78 -33.04
CA VAL A 137 -4.89 -22.64 -33.69
C VAL A 137 -4.00 -21.39 -33.69
N TRP A 138 -3.17 -21.23 -32.67
CA TRP A 138 -2.24 -20.10 -32.52
C TRP A 138 -0.98 -20.26 -33.36
N GLN A 139 -0.56 -21.49 -33.64
CA GLN A 139 0.56 -21.81 -34.56
C GLN A 139 0.36 -21.23 -35.96
N ARG A 140 -0.88 -21.19 -36.43
CA ARG A 140 -1.22 -20.65 -37.77
C ARG A 140 -1.00 -19.14 -37.89
N ARG A 141 -0.75 -18.43 -36.78
CA ARG A 141 -0.48 -16.99 -36.77
C ARG A 141 1.02 -16.71 -36.91
N HIS A 142 1.36 -15.67 -37.67
CA HIS A 142 2.74 -15.23 -37.84
C HIS A 142 3.38 -14.88 -36.48
N LEU A 143 4.68 -15.16 -36.36
CA LEU A 143 5.45 -14.94 -35.12
C LEU A 143 5.35 -13.50 -34.60
N GLY A 144 5.35 -12.52 -35.51
CA GLY A 144 5.21 -11.10 -35.18
C GLY A 144 3.96 -10.78 -34.37
N LEU A 145 2.80 -11.35 -34.73
CA LEU A 145 1.56 -11.15 -33.96
C LEU A 145 1.66 -11.73 -32.55
N ARG A 146 2.25 -12.93 -32.42
CA ARG A 146 2.40 -13.60 -31.12
C ARG A 146 3.32 -12.81 -30.19
N MET A 147 4.43 -12.31 -30.72
CA MET A 147 5.34 -11.41 -30.01
C MET A 147 4.67 -10.09 -29.66
N ALA A 148 3.88 -9.50 -30.58
CA ALA A 148 3.14 -8.27 -30.34
C ALA A 148 2.11 -8.42 -29.21
N VAL A 149 1.41 -9.56 -29.12
CA VAL A 149 0.48 -9.83 -28.02
C VAL A 149 1.21 -9.90 -26.67
N VAL A 150 2.33 -10.62 -26.59
CA VAL A 150 3.13 -10.65 -25.35
C VAL A 150 3.67 -9.26 -25.02
N ALA A 151 4.22 -8.55 -25.99
CA ALA A 151 4.74 -7.19 -25.81
C ALA A 151 3.64 -6.25 -25.32
N LEU A 152 2.42 -6.35 -25.87
CA LEU A 152 1.27 -5.57 -25.42
C LEU A 152 0.88 -5.90 -23.98
N LEU A 153 0.82 -7.19 -23.61
CA LEU A 153 0.50 -7.61 -22.24
C LEU A 153 1.53 -7.12 -21.22
N VAL A 154 2.80 -7.04 -21.59
CA VAL A 154 3.86 -6.49 -20.74
C VAL A 154 3.82 -4.96 -20.73
N ALA A 155 3.68 -4.32 -21.89
CA ALA A 155 3.63 -2.87 -22.00
C ALA A 155 2.39 -2.27 -21.31
N ALA A 156 1.26 -2.97 -21.31
CA ALA A 156 0.03 -2.56 -20.64
C ALA A 156 0.23 -2.32 -19.13
N GLN A 157 1.26 -2.88 -18.50
CA GLN A 157 1.53 -2.63 -17.09
C GLN A 157 2.08 -1.22 -16.83
N GLY A 158 2.69 -0.61 -17.86
CA GLY A 158 3.09 0.80 -17.82
C GLY A 158 1.90 1.74 -17.63
N PHE A 159 0.68 1.33 -18.01
CA PHE A 159 -0.52 2.12 -17.75
C PHE A 159 -0.74 2.34 -16.25
N GLY A 160 -0.46 1.33 -15.41
CA GLY A 160 -0.56 1.46 -13.95
C GLY A 160 0.35 2.56 -13.41
N LEU A 161 1.59 2.64 -13.92
CA LEU A 161 2.55 3.68 -13.54
C LEU A 161 2.04 5.07 -13.92
N LEU A 162 1.53 5.23 -15.13
CA LEU A 162 1.02 6.53 -15.61
C LEU A 162 -0.27 6.95 -14.89
N ALA A 163 -1.23 6.04 -14.76
CA ALA A 163 -2.55 6.35 -14.21
C ALA A 163 -2.48 6.68 -12.71
N TYR A 164 -1.62 5.99 -11.97
CA TYR A 164 -1.52 6.12 -10.53
C TYR A 164 -0.44 7.10 -10.07
N HIS A 165 0.44 7.61 -10.95
CA HIS A 165 1.43 8.63 -10.58
C HIS A 165 0.77 9.83 -9.85
N PRO A 166 1.24 10.25 -8.67
CA PRO A 166 2.37 9.72 -7.90
C PRO A 166 1.99 8.71 -6.80
N CYS A 167 0.70 8.41 -6.62
CA CYS A 167 0.14 7.51 -5.60
C CYS A 167 0.12 6.03 -6.06
N TYR A 168 1.31 5.43 -6.23
CA TYR A 168 1.43 4.06 -6.74
C TYR A 168 0.89 3.00 -5.78
N LEU A 169 0.90 3.27 -4.48
CA LEU A 169 0.44 2.31 -3.46
C LEU A 169 -1.08 2.27 -3.34
N SER A 170 -1.77 3.10 -4.11
CA SER A 170 -3.23 3.05 -4.31
C SER A 170 -3.62 2.16 -5.51
N TYR A 171 -2.68 1.43 -6.13
CA TYR A 171 -2.95 0.61 -7.30
C TYR A 171 -3.74 -0.66 -6.98
N TYR A 172 -4.85 -0.84 -7.70
CA TYR A 172 -5.56 -2.11 -7.84
C TYR A 172 -5.74 -2.45 -9.32
N ASN A 173 -5.66 -3.74 -9.63
CA ASN A 173 -5.75 -4.23 -11.01
C ASN A 173 -7.20 -4.30 -11.52
N LEU A 174 -7.34 -4.67 -12.80
CA LEU A 174 -8.63 -4.74 -13.47
C LEU A 174 -9.54 -5.89 -12.98
N LEU A 175 -9.05 -6.89 -12.23
CA LEU A 175 -9.91 -7.95 -11.68
C LEU A 175 -10.97 -7.40 -10.73
N VAL A 176 -10.61 -6.36 -9.99
CA VAL A 176 -11.54 -5.65 -9.11
C VAL A 176 -12.10 -4.40 -9.75
N GLY A 177 -11.77 -4.10 -11.01
CA GLY A 177 -12.20 -2.87 -11.69
C GLY A 177 -11.38 -1.63 -11.30
N GLY A 178 -10.13 -1.81 -10.89
CA GLY A 178 -9.26 -0.72 -10.46
C GLY A 178 -9.60 -0.16 -9.09
N LEU A 179 -9.11 1.04 -8.81
CA LEU A 179 -9.30 1.73 -7.55
C LEU A 179 -10.78 1.91 -7.15
N PRO A 180 -11.72 2.28 -8.06
CA PRO A 180 -13.14 2.41 -7.71
C PRO A 180 -13.78 1.10 -7.26
N GLY A 181 -13.35 -0.03 -7.81
CA GLY A 181 -13.91 -1.30 -7.40
C GLY A 181 -13.25 -1.88 -6.14
N ALA A 182 -11.98 -1.59 -5.90
CA ALA A 182 -11.36 -1.81 -4.60
C ALA A 182 -12.08 -1.03 -3.48
N GLU A 183 -12.51 0.21 -3.75
CA GLU A 183 -13.33 1.00 -2.83
C GLU A 183 -14.66 0.30 -2.50
N ARG A 184 -15.38 -0.18 -3.54
CA ARG A 184 -16.65 -0.90 -3.37
C ARG A 184 -16.49 -2.21 -2.60
N LEU A 185 -15.38 -2.91 -2.79
CA LEU A 185 -15.04 -4.14 -2.06
C LEU A 185 -14.54 -3.86 -0.63
N GLY A 186 -14.37 -2.59 -0.26
CA GLY A 186 -13.92 -2.20 1.07
C GLY A 186 -12.45 -2.54 1.33
N PHE A 187 -11.58 -2.37 0.34
CA PHE A 187 -10.14 -2.45 0.53
C PHE A 187 -9.55 -1.11 0.98
N GLU A 188 -8.31 -1.15 1.47
CA GLU A 188 -7.60 0.06 1.87
C GLU A 188 -7.20 0.90 0.66
N MET A 189 -7.44 2.22 0.69
CA MET A 189 -7.23 3.08 -0.49
C MET A 189 -5.82 3.65 -0.56
N CYS A 190 -5.20 3.92 0.60
CA CYS A 190 -3.90 4.56 0.67
C CYS A 190 -2.98 3.84 1.66
N TYR A 191 -1.71 3.76 1.28
CA TYR A 191 -0.62 3.45 2.19
C TYR A 191 -0.17 4.72 2.95
N TRP A 192 0.55 4.55 4.06
CA TRP A 192 1.05 5.63 4.92
C TRP A 192 1.65 6.79 4.14
N GLY A 193 0.91 7.91 4.08
CA GLY A 193 1.35 9.15 3.44
C GLY A 193 1.38 9.16 1.90
N ASP A 194 1.08 8.06 1.20
CA ASP A 194 1.20 7.96 -0.27
C ASP A 194 0.31 8.97 -1.04
N ALA A 195 -0.81 9.36 -0.43
CA ALA A 195 -1.75 10.34 -0.98
C ALA A 195 -1.53 11.78 -0.47
N LEU A 196 -0.48 12.02 0.33
CA LEU A 196 -0.09 13.35 0.79
C LEU A 196 0.86 13.98 -0.22
N VAL A 197 0.30 14.34 -1.37
CA VAL A 197 1.02 14.84 -2.53
C VAL A 197 1.05 16.36 -2.58
N GLU A 198 2.05 16.92 -3.25
CA GLU A 198 2.26 18.38 -3.28
C GLU A 198 1.01 19.22 -3.61
N PRO A 199 0.16 18.87 -4.60
CA PRO A 199 -1.05 19.64 -4.87
C PRO A 199 -2.00 19.78 -3.67
N ILE A 200 -2.19 18.72 -2.88
CA ILE A 200 -3.11 18.78 -1.72
C ILE A 200 -2.43 19.45 -0.52
N LEU A 201 -1.12 19.30 -0.37
CA LEU A 201 -0.34 19.96 0.69
C LEU A 201 -0.31 21.47 0.48
N ALA A 202 -0.10 21.93 -0.76
CA ALA A 202 -0.17 23.35 -1.12
C ALA A 202 -1.56 23.95 -0.84
N GLU A 203 -2.63 23.15 -1.04
CA GLU A 203 -3.99 23.60 -0.74
C GLU A 203 -4.27 23.64 0.76
N ALA A 204 -3.78 22.66 1.52
CA ALA A 204 -3.83 22.67 2.98
C ALA A 204 -3.17 23.94 3.53
N MET A 205 -2.03 24.33 2.94
CA MET A 205 -1.30 25.54 3.29
C MET A 205 -2.03 26.83 2.96
N ARG A 206 -2.62 26.90 1.76
CA ARG A 206 -3.38 28.08 1.33
C ARG A 206 -4.58 28.33 2.24
N HIS A 207 -5.29 27.27 2.62
CA HIS A 207 -6.47 27.36 3.48
C HIS A 207 -6.16 27.51 4.97
N SER A 208 -4.98 27.08 5.43
CA SER A 208 -4.61 27.23 6.84
C SER A 208 -4.46 28.69 7.26
N GLY A 209 -4.11 29.58 6.31
CA GLY A 209 -3.89 31.01 6.60
C GLY A 209 -2.73 31.22 7.58
N GLY A 210 -1.71 30.36 7.54
CA GLY A 210 -0.55 30.42 8.44
C GLY A 210 -0.75 29.77 9.80
N LYS A 211 -1.95 29.23 10.09
CA LYS A 211 -2.21 28.42 11.29
C LYS A 211 -1.74 26.97 11.09
N PRO A 212 -1.47 26.23 12.17
CA PRO A 212 -1.19 24.79 12.11
C PRO A 212 -2.29 24.01 11.38
N VAL A 213 -1.89 22.94 10.69
CA VAL A 213 -2.81 22.02 10.01
C VAL A 213 -2.80 20.69 10.74
N LEU A 214 -3.98 20.19 11.10
CA LEU A 214 -4.12 18.88 11.70
C LEU A 214 -3.96 17.81 10.63
N MET A 215 -3.16 16.78 10.86
CA MET A 215 -2.97 15.68 9.91
C MET A 215 -3.47 14.36 10.48
N MET A 216 -4.31 13.64 9.73
CA MET A 216 -4.83 12.34 10.12
C MET A 216 -4.94 11.34 8.95
N PRO A 217 -4.76 10.03 9.20
CA PRO A 217 -4.21 9.46 10.44
C PRO A 217 -2.68 9.68 10.55
N SER A 218 -2.12 9.58 11.75
CA SER A 218 -0.67 9.64 11.96
C SER A 218 -0.17 8.37 12.68
N LEU A 219 0.85 7.73 12.10
CA LEU A 219 1.43 6.49 12.63
C LEU A 219 2.34 6.76 13.82
N ALA A 220 3.08 7.86 13.78
CA ALA A 220 4.12 8.15 14.74
C ALA A 220 4.42 9.65 14.79
N PRO A 221 5.00 10.16 15.90
CA PRO A 221 5.29 11.59 16.09
C PRO A 221 6.25 12.22 15.05
N PHE A 222 6.91 11.40 14.24
CA PHE A 222 7.82 11.85 13.19
C PHE A 222 7.16 11.88 11.80
N HIS A 223 5.90 11.46 11.66
CA HIS A 223 5.22 11.37 10.38
C HIS A 223 4.93 12.77 9.82
N GLY A 224 4.31 13.66 10.60
CA GLY A 224 4.08 15.06 10.21
C GLY A 224 5.38 15.80 9.82
N PRO A 225 6.44 15.76 10.65
CA PRO A 225 7.74 16.31 10.30
C PRO A 225 8.34 15.73 9.00
N GLY A 226 8.18 14.42 8.77
CA GLY A 226 8.62 13.75 7.55
C GLY A 226 7.90 14.29 6.30
N VAL A 227 6.57 14.42 6.36
CA VAL A 227 5.77 14.99 5.27
C VAL A 227 6.17 16.44 5.00
N ARG A 228 6.35 17.25 6.05
CA ARG A 228 6.80 18.64 5.94
C ARG A 228 8.13 18.77 5.22
N MET A 229 9.11 17.93 5.55
CA MET A 229 10.42 17.93 4.89
C MET A 229 10.36 17.52 3.42
N SER A 230 9.33 16.77 3.01
CA SER A 230 9.18 16.28 1.64
C SER A 230 8.39 17.19 0.71
N SER A 231 7.84 18.31 1.21
CA SER A 231 6.94 19.19 0.46
C SER A 231 7.50 20.62 0.38
N PRO A 232 7.77 21.14 -0.83
CA PRO A 232 8.15 22.54 -1.03
C PRO A 232 7.14 23.53 -0.42
N ALA A 233 5.83 23.32 -0.60
CA ALA A 233 4.80 24.18 -0.03
C ALA A 233 4.82 24.22 1.50
N LEU A 234 5.29 23.16 2.15
CA LEU A 234 5.42 23.10 3.60
C LEU A 234 6.81 23.51 4.11
N ALA A 235 7.82 23.51 3.26
CA ALA A 235 9.19 23.88 3.63
C ALA A 235 9.36 25.40 3.83
N ASP A 236 8.71 26.21 3.01
CA ASP A 236 8.83 27.68 3.03
C ASP A 236 7.96 28.37 4.08
N HIS A 237 7.02 27.64 4.68
CA HIS A 237 6.01 28.20 5.57
C HIS A 237 6.09 27.61 6.98
N ARG A 238 6.03 28.47 8.00
CA ARG A 238 6.07 28.11 9.44
C ARG A 238 4.83 27.32 9.94
N VAL A 239 4.07 26.72 9.04
CA VAL A 239 2.86 25.98 9.41
C VAL A 239 3.27 24.60 9.87
N ASP A 240 2.90 24.31 11.11
CA ASP A 240 3.17 23.01 11.70
C ASP A 240 2.12 21.98 11.26
N LEU A 241 2.58 20.79 10.87
CA LEU A 241 1.72 19.63 10.65
C LEU A 241 1.58 18.90 11.98
N MET A 242 0.43 19.06 12.60
CA MET A 242 0.15 18.45 13.90
C MET A 242 -0.32 17.01 13.71
N ASP A 243 0.40 16.08 14.31
CA ASP A 243 0.02 14.67 14.32
C ASP A 243 -1.13 14.42 15.31
N GLY A 244 -2.20 13.78 14.85
CA GLY A 244 -3.19 13.13 15.73
C GLY A 244 -4.38 14.00 16.15
N THR A 245 -4.87 13.81 17.38
CA THR A 245 -6.07 14.50 17.94
C THR A 245 -5.73 15.76 18.72
N ALA A 246 -4.49 16.25 18.64
CA ALA A 246 -4.05 17.45 19.35
C ALA A 246 -4.83 18.67 18.82
N ARG A 247 -5.79 19.17 19.61
CA ARG A 247 -6.65 20.31 19.25
C ARG A 247 -6.00 21.68 19.48
N SER A 248 -4.75 21.73 19.94
CA SER A 248 -4.04 22.98 20.23
C SER A 248 -2.52 22.77 20.23
N THR A 249 -1.77 23.73 19.68
CA THR A 249 -0.31 23.81 19.85
C THR A 249 0.07 24.23 21.26
N ALA A 250 1.35 24.11 21.63
CA ALA A 250 1.89 24.66 22.87
C ALA A 250 1.59 26.17 23.04
N ASP A 251 1.35 26.89 21.93
CA ASP A 251 1.03 28.32 21.88
C ASP A 251 -0.48 28.64 21.94
N GLY A 252 -1.35 27.64 22.15
CA GLY A 252 -2.80 27.85 22.27
C GLY A 252 -3.54 28.08 20.94
N VAL A 253 -2.86 28.00 19.80
CA VAL A 253 -3.46 28.20 18.47
C VAL A 253 -4.03 26.87 17.97
N GLY A 254 -5.36 26.81 17.83
CA GLY A 254 -6.06 25.65 17.27
C GLY A 254 -5.89 25.55 15.75
N PRO A 255 -5.86 24.33 15.19
CA PRO A 255 -5.80 24.13 13.75
C PRO A 255 -7.08 24.60 13.07
N ARG A 256 -6.95 25.22 11.90
CA ARG A 256 -8.10 25.67 11.09
C ARG A 256 -8.57 24.61 10.10
N CYS A 257 -7.63 23.79 9.62
CA CYS A 257 -7.88 22.79 8.61
C CYS A 257 -7.39 21.43 9.07
N LEU A 258 -8.08 20.40 8.62
CA LEU A 258 -7.71 19.00 8.74
C LEU A 258 -7.30 18.49 7.36
N LEU A 259 -6.05 18.06 7.25
CA LEU A 259 -5.51 17.29 6.15
C LEU A 259 -5.73 15.80 6.45
N VAL A 260 -6.63 15.18 5.71
CA VAL A 260 -6.92 13.75 5.84
C VAL A 260 -6.48 13.00 4.58
N TYR A 261 -5.92 11.81 4.74
CA TYR A 261 -5.77 10.84 3.66
C TYR A 261 -6.47 9.52 4.02
N ARG A 262 -6.89 8.80 2.98
CA ARG A 262 -7.86 7.71 3.08
C ARG A 262 -7.22 6.38 3.45
N ARG A 263 -6.68 6.34 4.67
CA ARG A 263 -6.27 5.10 5.34
C ARG A 263 -7.28 4.76 6.43
N ARG A 264 -8.28 3.94 6.09
CA ARG A 264 -9.42 3.62 6.95
C ARG A 264 -9.05 2.78 8.16
N ALA A 265 -7.96 2.01 8.09
CA ALA A 265 -7.48 1.20 9.20
C ALA A 265 -7.24 2.00 10.48
N ASP A 266 -6.79 3.25 10.34
CA ASP A 266 -6.33 4.09 11.45
C ASP A 266 -7.17 5.37 11.61
N LEU A 267 -8.27 5.46 10.86
CA LEU A 267 -9.23 6.54 10.96
C LEU A 267 -10.34 6.19 11.97
N PRO A 268 -10.82 7.13 12.79
CA PRO A 268 -11.94 6.90 13.70
C PRO A 268 -13.16 6.35 12.94
N PRO A 269 -13.96 5.43 13.51
CA PRO A 269 -15.13 4.86 12.86
C PRO A 269 -16.14 5.91 12.35
N SER A 270 -16.24 7.05 13.03
CA SER A 270 -17.08 8.19 12.66
C SER A 270 -16.59 9.00 11.45
N SER A 271 -15.38 8.73 10.93
CA SER A 271 -14.74 9.55 9.89
C SER A 271 -14.74 8.92 8.49
N GLY A 272 -15.37 7.74 8.32
CA GLY A 272 -15.31 6.93 7.09
C GLY A 272 -16.12 7.44 5.89
N SER A 273 -17.06 8.36 6.12
CA SER A 273 -17.95 8.99 5.13
C SER A 273 -18.15 10.48 5.36
N ASP A 274 -18.22 10.91 6.63
CA ASP A 274 -18.64 12.24 7.03
C ASP A 274 -17.61 12.87 7.97
N GLN A 275 -16.52 13.39 7.42
CA GLN A 275 -15.88 14.48 8.15
C GLN A 275 -16.85 15.65 8.11
N GLU A 276 -17.46 15.97 9.25
CA GLU A 276 -18.55 16.96 9.45
C GLU A 276 -18.17 18.41 9.09
N GLY A 277 -17.05 18.63 8.39
CA GLY A 277 -16.58 19.92 7.92
C GLY A 277 -16.76 20.10 6.42
N ARG A 278 -16.75 21.36 5.99
CA ARG A 278 -16.75 21.72 4.57
C ARG A 278 -15.44 21.24 3.92
N VAL A 279 -15.54 20.41 2.88
CA VAL A 279 -14.37 20.02 2.06
C VAL A 279 -13.90 21.25 1.29
N LEU A 280 -12.69 21.70 1.59
CA LEU A 280 -12.04 22.84 0.95
C LEU A 280 -11.32 22.40 -0.33
N ALA A 281 -10.71 21.21 -0.28
CA ALA A 281 -10.03 20.63 -1.42
C ALA A 281 -9.98 19.11 -1.37
N GLU A 282 -9.84 18.48 -2.54
CA GLU A 282 -9.81 17.04 -2.68
C GLU A 282 -8.80 16.62 -3.74
N TYR A 283 -8.00 15.62 -3.42
CA TYR A 283 -7.17 14.91 -4.38
C TYR A 283 -7.82 13.57 -4.72
N ARG A 284 -8.05 13.34 -6.02
CA ARG A 284 -8.71 12.13 -6.53
C ARG A 284 -7.84 11.39 -7.52
N LYS A 285 -8.03 10.08 -7.56
CA LYS A 285 -7.60 9.20 -8.65
C LYS A 285 -8.78 8.37 -9.12
N GLN A 286 -9.00 8.34 -10.43
CA GLN A 286 -10.08 7.54 -11.05
C GLN A 286 -11.47 7.78 -10.42
N GLY A 287 -11.75 9.01 -9.97
CA GLY A 287 -13.01 9.35 -9.30
C GLY A 287 -13.07 9.00 -7.80
N VAL A 288 -12.07 8.31 -7.26
CA VAL A 288 -11.95 8.00 -5.83
C VAL A 288 -11.11 9.06 -5.14
N TRP A 289 -11.61 9.63 -4.04
CA TRP A 289 -10.82 10.56 -3.23
C TRP A 289 -9.79 9.79 -2.40
N LEU A 290 -8.56 10.30 -2.39
CA LEU A 290 -7.43 9.73 -1.67
C LEU A 290 -6.99 10.62 -0.50
N SER A 291 -7.09 11.93 -0.66
CA SER A 291 -6.83 12.90 0.41
C SER A 291 -7.70 14.14 0.25
N ARG A 292 -7.97 14.81 1.37
CA ARG A 292 -8.84 15.99 1.46
C ARG A 292 -8.28 17.00 2.45
N VAL A 293 -8.59 18.26 2.19
CA VAL A 293 -8.49 19.34 3.17
C VAL A 293 -9.90 19.69 3.59
N VAL A 294 -10.16 19.63 4.89
CA VAL A 294 -11.47 19.89 5.49
C VAL A 294 -11.36 21.04 6.47
N GLU A 295 -12.34 21.94 6.45
CA GLU A 295 -12.44 23.02 7.42
C GLU A 295 -12.87 22.46 8.78
N LEU A 296 -12.11 22.74 9.83
CA LEU A 296 -12.50 22.36 11.19
C LEU A 296 -13.51 23.39 11.73
N PRO A 297 -14.58 22.95 12.42
CA PRO A 297 -15.48 23.86 13.12
C PRO A 297 -14.68 24.71 14.12
N GLU A 298 -14.94 26.01 14.18
CA GLU A 298 -14.34 26.82 15.24
C GLU A 298 -14.76 26.26 16.60
N PRO A 299 -13.81 26.11 17.56
CA PRO A 299 -14.17 25.66 18.90
C PRO A 299 -15.20 26.65 19.48
N PRO A 300 -16.26 26.16 20.17
CA PRO A 300 -17.23 27.05 20.79
C PRO A 300 -16.48 28.03 21.68
N THR A 301 -16.65 29.32 21.41
CA THR A 301 -16.10 30.40 22.22
C THR A 301 -16.58 30.17 23.64
N SER A 302 -15.68 29.78 24.55
CA SER A 302 -16.00 29.69 25.96
C SER A 302 -16.44 31.09 26.40
N THR A 303 -17.73 31.29 26.62
CA THR A 303 -18.27 32.43 27.32
C THR A 303 -17.51 32.54 28.63
N ARG A 304 -16.60 33.52 28.71
CA ARG A 304 -16.00 33.94 29.97
C ARG A 304 -17.15 34.38 30.87
N HIS A 305 -17.57 33.51 31.79
CA HIS A 305 -18.31 33.96 32.96
C HIS A 305 -17.36 34.86 33.74
N ARG A 306 -17.66 36.17 33.68
CA ARG A 306 -17.11 37.18 34.56
C ARG A 306 -17.54 36.93 36.00
#